data_AF-A0A535AG89-F1
#
_entry.id   AF-A0A535AG89-F1
#
_cell.length_a   1.000
_cell.length_b   1.000
_cell.length_c   1.000
_cell.angle_alpha   90.00
_cell.angle_beta   90.00
_cell.angle_gamma   90.00
#
_symmetry.space_group_name_H-M   'P 1'
#
loop_
_entity.id
_entity.type
_entity.pdbx_description
1 polymer ?
#
loop_
_entity_poly.entity_id
_entity_poly.type
_entity_poly.pdbx_seq_one_letter_code
_entity_poly.pdbx_strand_id
1 'polypeptide(L)'
;RPAAHSESAGLEHVIRRYLGGFGPASVREIADWAGIPHTKLLPVLKGMSLRHFRDEKGKDLIDLPRAPLPDTDTPAPVRFLPTWDATLLVHARRTQILPERYRPMVFNTRTPHSVPTFLIDGAVGGTWRVEGGRVELKPFEPIPKSMRGEVDEEAQRLAAFFR
;
A
#
# COMPACT_ATOMS: atom_id res chain seq x y z
N ARG A 1 24.63 -0.31 27.69
CA ARG A 1 25.45 -0.69 26.52
C ARG A 1 25.23 0.36 25.43
N PRO A 2 26.27 0.87 24.74
CA PRO A 2 26.04 1.72 23.58
C PRO A 2 25.29 0.95 22.49
N ALA A 3 24.52 1.67 21.66
CA ALA A 3 23.78 1.07 20.57
C ALA A 3 24.76 0.40 19.58
N ALA A 4 24.44 -0.83 19.16
CA ALA A 4 25.28 -1.60 18.24
C ALA A 4 25.30 -1.06 16.80
N HIS A 5 24.48 -0.04 16.51
CA HIS A 5 24.30 0.53 15.18
C HIS A 5 24.38 2.05 15.22
N SER A 6 24.95 2.66 14.18
CA SER A 6 24.96 4.11 14.00
C SER A 6 23.59 4.60 13.51
N GLU A 7 23.30 5.89 13.71
CA GLU A 7 22.08 6.52 13.16
C GLU A 7 21.99 6.33 11.65
N SER A 8 23.10 6.51 10.91
CA SER A 8 23.16 6.31 9.46
C SER A 8 22.76 4.88 9.04
N ALA A 9 23.25 3.86 9.74
CA ALA A 9 22.88 2.47 9.47
C ALA A 9 21.38 2.22 9.74
N GLY A 10 20.83 2.84 10.79
CA GLY A 10 19.40 2.78 11.08
C GLY A 10 18.55 3.45 9.99
N LEU A 11 18.96 4.63 9.52
CA LEU A 11 18.30 5.35 8.44
C LEU A 11 18.34 4.57 7.12
N GLU A 12 19.49 3.97 6.77
CA GLU A 12 19.59 3.10 5.59
C GLU A 12 18.64 1.91 5.69
N HIS A 13 18.55 1.29 6.87
CA HIS A 13 17.62 0.19 7.11
C HIS A 13 16.17 0.61 6.89
N VAL A 14 15.77 1.76 7.45
CA VAL A 14 14.43 2.34 7.28
C VAL A 14 14.11 2.60 5.80
N ILE A 15 15.03 3.22 5.06
CA ILE A 15 14.88 3.47 3.62
C ILE A 15 14.69 2.16 2.85
N ARG A 16 15.53 1.14 3.11
CA ARG A 16 15.43 -0.16 2.43
C ARG A 16 14.10 -0.86 2.73
N ARG A 17 13.63 -0.83 3.98
CA ARG A 17 12.35 -1.43 4.37
C ARG A 17 11.18 -0.73 3.71
N TYR A 18 11.20 0.59 3.66
CA TYR A 18 10.18 1.35 2.96
C TYR A 18 10.15 1.02 1.47
N LEU A 19 11.27 1.15 0.77
CA LEU A 19 11.32 0.89 -0.68
C LEU A 19 10.99 -0.58 -1.02
N GLY A 20 11.41 -1.52 -0.18
CA GLY A 20 11.06 -2.94 -0.37
C GLY A 20 9.57 -3.27 -0.22
N GLY A 21 8.81 -2.43 0.50
CA GLY A 21 7.35 -2.61 0.63
C GLY A 21 6.53 -1.69 -0.27
N PHE A 22 7.05 -0.51 -0.59
CA PHE A 22 6.27 0.61 -1.12
C PHE A 22 6.96 1.40 -2.25
N GLY A 23 8.13 0.94 -2.69
CA GLY A 23 8.84 1.53 -3.82
C GLY A 23 8.12 1.26 -5.16
N PRO A 24 8.45 2.02 -6.22
CA PRO A 24 9.31 3.21 -6.23
C PRO A 24 8.66 4.41 -5.51
N ALA A 25 9.46 5.25 -4.86
CA ALA A 25 8.95 6.40 -4.10
C ALA A 25 9.86 7.62 -4.09
N SER A 26 9.30 8.78 -3.80
CA SER A 26 10.08 10.00 -3.60
C SER A 26 10.68 10.08 -2.21
N VAL A 27 11.81 10.78 -2.06
CA VAL A 27 12.46 10.98 -0.75
C VAL A 27 11.51 11.58 0.29
N ARG A 28 10.61 12.47 -0.14
CA ARG A 28 9.61 13.08 0.74
C ARG A 28 8.62 12.06 1.29
N GLU A 29 8.19 11.09 0.49
CA GLU A 29 7.25 10.05 0.96
C GLU A 29 7.91 9.13 2.00
N ILE A 30 9.17 8.77 1.81
CA ILE A 30 9.96 8.00 2.78
C ILE A 30 10.09 8.79 4.10
N ALA A 31 10.42 10.09 3.99
CA ALA A 31 10.58 10.99 5.12
C ALA A 31 9.28 11.17 5.92
N ASP A 32 8.18 11.47 5.23
CA ASP A 32 6.87 11.69 5.83
C ASP A 32 6.36 10.41 6.51
N TRP A 33 6.53 9.25 5.88
CA TRP A 33 6.18 7.96 6.48
C TRP A 33 7.00 7.65 7.74
N ALA A 34 8.32 7.89 7.69
CA ALA A 34 9.19 7.61 8.82
C ALA A 34 9.08 8.64 9.95
N GLY A 35 8.45 9.80 9.71
CA GLY A 35 8.47 10.93 10.63
C GLY A 35 9.87 11.55 10.77
N ILE A 36 10.71 11.44 9.74
CA ILE A 36 12.11 11.86 9.75
C ILE A 36 12.29 13.03 8.77
N PRO A 37 12.94 14.14 9.16
CA PRO A 37 13.23 15.22 8.22
C PRO A 37 13.99 14.72 7.00
N HIS A 38 13.52 15.05 5.79
CA HIS A 38 14.13 14.58 4.54
C HIS A 38 15.63 14.90 4.43
N THR A 39 16.10 15.98 5.06
CA THR A 39 17.50 16.40 5.10
C THR A 39 18.41 15.40 5.81
N LYS A 40 17.86 14.62 6.76
CA LYS A 40 18.58 13.51 7.41
C LYS A 40 18.72 12.28 6.50
N LEU A 41 17.79 12.08 5.57
CA LEU A 41 17.83 10.95 4.64
C LEU A 41 18.78 11.18 3.46
N LEU A 42 18.91 12.42 2.99
CA LEU A 42 19.71 12.76 1.81
C LEU A 42 21.17 12.28 1.87
N PRO A 43 21.95 12.45 2.97
CA PRO A 43 23.32 11.95 3.03
C PRO A 43 23.41 10.44 2.91
N VAL A 44 22.45 9.71 3.50
CA VAL A 44 22.40 8.24 3.46
C VAL A 44 22.08 7.76 2.05
N LEU A 45 21.07 8.38 1.40
CA LEU A 45 20.66 8.06 0.03
C LEU A 45 21.80 8.22 -0.99
N LYS A 46 22.67 9.22 -0.82
CA LYS A 46 23.85 9.43 -1.70
C LYS A 46 24.82 8.26 -1.69
N GLY A 47 24.89 7.52 -0.57
CA GLY A 47 25.73 6.33 -0.44
C GLY A 47 25.06 5.03 -0.90
N MET A 48 23.77 5.06 -1.25
CA MET A 48 23.01 3.89 -1.64
C MET A 48 23.01 3.73 -3.16
N SER A 49 23.16 2.48 -3.63
CA SER A 49 22.88 2.13 -5.03
C SER A 49 21.37 1.97 -5.20
N LEU A 50 20.75 2.89 -5.93
CA LEU A 50 19.30 2.95 -6.17
C LEU A 50 19.00 3.15 -7.65
N ARG A 51 17.84 2.64 -8.09
CA ARG A 51 17.27 2.96 -9.41
C ARG A 51 16.51 4.27 -9.31
N HIS A 52 16.54 5.04 -10.40
CA HIS A 52 15.82 6.31 -10.52
C HIS A 52 14.75 6.19 -11.60
N PHE A 53 13.56 6.70 -11.30
CA PHE A 53 12.42 6.75 -12.21
C PHE A 53 11.84 8.17 -12.21
N ARG A 54 10.94 8.43 -13.16
CA ARG A 54 10.06 9.59 -13.13
C ARG A 54 8.63 9.14 -13.28
N ASP A 55 7.74 9.73 -12.49
CA ASP A 55 6.30 9.55 -12.70
C ASP A 55 5.81 10.37 -13.91
N GLU A 56 4.53 10.21 -14.23
CA GLU A 56 3.85 10.93 -15.33
C GLU A 56 3.88 12.46 -15.17
N LYS A 57 4.12 12.97 -13.96
CA LYS A 57 4.23 14.39 -13.64
C LYS A 57 5.70 14.86 -13.60
N GLY A 58 6.64 13.99 -13.93
CA GLY A 58 8.07 14.27 -13.92
C GLY A 58 8.72 14.25 -12.53
N LYS A 59 8.02 13.77 -11.50
CA LYS A 59 8.57 13.68 -10.14
C LYS A 59 9.59 12.56 -10.06
N ASP A 60 10.77 12.84 -9.51
CA ASP A 60 11.80 11.83 -9.30
C ASP A 60 11.38 10.82 -8.22
N LEU A 61 11.52 9.55 -8.56
CA LEU A 61 11.29 8.41 -7.68
C LEU A 61 12.56 7.57 -7.60
N ILE A 62 12.76 6.93 -6.47
CA ILE A 62 13.86 6.00 -6.22
C ILE A 62 13.32 4.63 -5.82
N ASP A 63 14.09 3.59 -6.12
CA ASP A 63 13.76 2.22 -5.70
C ASP A 63 15.02 1.36 -5.55
N LEU A 64 14.88 0.19 -4.93
CA LEU A 64 15.95 -0.78 -4.79
C LEU A 64 16.33 -1.37 -6.17
N PRO A 65 17.62 -1.69 -6.41
CA PRO A 65 18.08 -2.22 -7.69
C PRO A 65 17.38 -3.50 -8.18
N ARG A 66 16.88 -4.32 -7.25
CA ARG A 66 16.25 -5.62 -7.53
C ARG A 66 14.77 -5.67 -7.11
N ALA A 67 14.16 -4.53 -6.80
CA ALA A 67 12.73 -4.52 -6.48
C ALA A 67 11.91 -4.88 -7.72
N PRO A 68 10.89 -5.74 -7.60
CA PRO A 68 10.05 -6.11 -8.72
C PRO A 68 9.28 -4.90 -9.22
N LEU A 69 9.26 -4.71 -10.55
CA LEU A 69 8.42 -3.73 -11.21
C LEU A 69 7.62 -4.47 -12.28
N PRO A 70 6.35 -4.82 -11.99
CA PRO A 70 5.50 -5.52 -12.95
C PRO A 70 5.33 -4.71 -14.24
N ASP A 71 5.09 -5.41 -15.35
CA ASP A 71 4.70 -4.77 -16.60
C ASP A 71 3.37 -4.02 -16.41
N THR A 72 3.16 -2.94 -17.18
CA THR A 72 1.94 -2.11 -17.08
C THR A 72 0.67 -2.89 -17.36
N ASP A 73 0.76 -3.96 -18.15
CA ASP A 73 -0.38 -4.83 -18.49
C ASP A 73 -0.58 -5.96 -17.47
N THR A 74 0.22 -6.00 -16.39
CA THR A 74 0.07 -7.00 -15.32
C THR A 74 -1.26 -6.76 -14.59
N PRO A 75 -2.20 -7.72 -14.60
CA PRO A 75 -3.46 -7.56 -13.90
C PRO A 75 -3.26 -7.39 -12.40
N ALA A 76 -3.95 -6.42 -11.79
CA ALA A 76 -3.94 -6.24 -10.34
C ALA A 76 -4.95 -7.18 -9.69
N PRO A 77 -4.50 -8.19 -8.91
CA PRO A 77 -5.40 -9.22 -8.40
C PRO A 77 -6.34 -8.66 -7.33
N VAL A 78 -7.48 -9.34 -7.15
CA VAL A 78 -8.39 -9.06 -6.03
C VAL A 78 -7.70 -9.37 -4.71
N ARG A 79 -7.70 -8.40 -3.80
CA ARG A 79 -7.15 -8.55 -2.44
C ARG A 79 -8.07 -7.94 -1.42
N PHE A 80 -8.20 -8.63 -0.28
CA PHE A 80 -8.96 -8.16 0.87
C PHE A 80 -8.00 -7.52 1.85
N LEU A 81 -8.11 -6.19 1.98
CA LEU A 81 -7.31 -5.40 2.89
C LEU A 81 -8.02 -5.34 4.24
N PRO A 82 -7.36 -5.76 5.34
CA PRO A 82 -7.92 -5.61 6.67
C PRO A 82 -8.02 -4.13 7.04
N THR A 83 -8.67 -3.88 8.16
CA THR A 83 -8.60 -2.56 8.76
C THR A 83 -7.14 -2.20 9.08
N TRP A 84 -6.78 -0.91 8.95
CA TRP A 84 -5.41 -0.39 9.12
C TRP A 84 -4.38 -0.93 8.14
N ASP A 85 -4.79 -1.47 6.99
CA ASP A 85 -3.83 -1.92 5.99
C ASP A 85 -2.89 -0.78 5.55
N ALA A 86 -1.58 -1.06 5.57
CA ALA A 86 -0.56 -0.06 5.32
C ALA A 86 -0.66 0.55 3.91
N THR A 87 -1.18 -0.20 2.94
CA THR A 87 -1.40 0.28 1.57
C THR A 87 -2.34 1.48 1.56
N LEU A 88 -3.40 1.44 2.38
CA LEU A 88 -4.37 2.53 2.48
C LEU A 88 -3.90 3.66 3.39
N LEU A 89 -3.13 3.35 4.44
CA LEU A 89 -2.65 4.36 5.37
C LEU A 89 -1.52 5.21 4.78
N VAL A 90 -0.64 4.61 3.98
CA VAL A 90 0.58 5.26 3.48
C VAL A 90 0.40 5.78 2.05
N HIS A 91 -0.36 5.10 1.18
CA HIS A 91 -0.30 5.37 -0.27
C HIS A 91 -1.62 5.75 -0.94
N ALA A 92 -2.76 5.64 -0.26
CA ALA A 92 -4.11 5.76 -0.85
C ALA A 92 -4.28 6.88 -1.89
N ARG A 93 -3.70 8.07 -1.66
CA ARG A 93 -3.84 9.24 -2.55
C ARG A 93 -2.91 9.23 -3.75
N ARG A 94 -1.70 8.68 -3.62
CA ARG A 94 -0.69 8.69 -4.69
C ARG A 94 -1.01 7.63 -5.73
N THR A 95 -1.29 6.43 -5.28
CA THR A 95 -1.48 5.25 -6.15
C THR A 95 -2.91 5.11 -6.64
N GLN A 96 -3.81 6.01 -6.21
CA GLN A 96 -5.25 5.95 -6.49
C GLN A 96 -5.92 4.62 -6.10
N ILE A 97 -5.25 3.82 -5.26
CA ILE A 97 -5.79 2.57 -4.71
C ILE A 97 -7.11 2.83 -4.00
N LEU A 98 -7.28 4.01 -3.38
CA LEU A 98 -8.57 4.47 -2.91
C LEU A 98 -9.05 5.64 -3.77
N PRO A 99 -10.02 5.41 -4.68
CA PRO A 99 -10.68 6.50 -5.39
C PRO A 99 -11.25 7.52 -4.40
N GLU A 100 -10.97 8.82 -4.60
CA GLU A 100 -11.31 9.85 -3.60
C GLU A 100 -12.82 9.92 -3.31
N ARG A 101 -13.67 9.56 -4.29
CA ARG A 101 -15.14 9.47 -4.12
C ARG A 101 -15.58 8.47 -3.04
N TYR A 102 -14.80 7.42 -2.78
CA TYR A 102 -15.09 6.42 -1.75
C TYR A 102 -14.39 6.71 -0.43
N ARG A 103 -13.50 7.70 -0.36
CA ARG A 103 -12.74 8.02 0.84
C ARG A 103 -13.60 8.22 2.09
N PRO A 104 -14.74 8.95 2.05
CA PRO A 104 -15.60 9.13 3.21
C PRO A 104 -16.28 7.83 3.69
N MET A 105 -16.40 6.83 2.81
CA MET A 105 -16.97 5.52 3.14
C MET A 105 -15.93 4.62 3.84
N VAL A 106 -14.65 4.86 3.58
CA VAL A 106 -13.54 4.07 4.15
C VAL A 106 -12.95 4.70 5.40
N PHE A 107 -12.79 6.03 5.41
CA PHE A 107 -12.24 6.80 6.51
C PHE A 107 -13.31 7.75 7.04
N ASN A 108 -13.82 7.47 8.23
CA ASN A 108 -14.86 8.28 8.88
C ASN A 108 -14.23 9.14 9.99
N THR A 109 -14.61 10.42 10.10
CA THR A 109 -14.12 11.31 11.17
C THR A 109 -14.66 10.94 12.57
N ARG A 110 -15.77 10.20 12.63
CA ARG A 110 -16.40 9.73 13.88
C ARG A 110 -15.92 8.35 14.31
N THR A 111 -15.23 7.61 13.43
CA THR A 111 -14.70 6.28 13.73
C THR A 111 -13.22 6.27 13.35
N PRO A 112 -12.28 6.22 14.33
CA PRO A 112 -10.86 6.49 14.10
C PRO A 112 -10.11 5.37 13.35
N HIS A 113 -10.84 4.49 12.65
CA HIS A 113 -10.35 3.30 12.02
C HIS A 113 -10.85 3.27 10.58
N SER A 114 -10.04 2.74 9.67
CA SER A 114 -10.58 2.41 8.36
C SER A 114 -11.65 1.31 8.51
N VAL A 115 -12.39 1.03 7.46
CA VAL A 115 -13.12 -0.25 7.37
C VAL A 115 -12.27 -1.25 6.58
N PRO A 116 -12.49 -2.57 6.74
CA PRO A 116 -11.91 -3.55 5.84
C PRO A 116 -12.43 -3.30 4.42
N THR A 117 -11.54 -3.39 3.43
CA THR A 117 -11.87 -3.12 2.02
C THR A 117 -11.39 -4.26 1.13
N PHE A 118 -11.95 -4.36 -0.07
CA PHE A 118 -11.43 -5.26 -1.09
C PHE A 118 -11.14 -4.49 -2.38
N LEU A 119 -10.09 -4.92 -3.09
CA LEU A 119 -9.64 -4.33 -4.33
C LEU A 119 -10.28 -5.04 -5.53
N ILE A 120 -10.68 -4.27 -6.52
CA ILE A 120 -11.01 -4.73 -7.88
C ILE A 120 -10.06 -3.97 -8.79
N ASP A 121 -9.23 -4.69 -9.55
CA ASP A 121 -8.26 -4.10 -10.49
C ASP A 121 -7.40 -3.01 -9.83
N GLY A 122 -6.85 -3.33 -8.66
CA GLY A 122 -5.96 -2.44 -7.90
C GLY A 122 -6.64 -1.28 -7.16
N ALA A 123 -7.95 -1.07 -7.33
CA ALA A 123 -8.69 0.00 -6.67
C ALA A 123 -9.75 -0.54 -5.69
N VAL A 124 -9.98 0.17 -4.58
CA VAL A 124 -11.01 -0.17 -3.60
C VAL A 124 -12.38 -0.17 -4.27
N GLY A 125 -13.00 -1.35 -4.32
CA GLY A 125 -14.33 -1.57 -4.91
C GLY A 125 -15.46 -1.73 -3.87
N GLY A 126 -15.12 -1.84 -2.59
CA GLY A 126 -16.11 -1.97 -1.52
C GLY A 126 -15.52 -2.35 -0.17
N THR A 127 -16.39 -2.64 0.78
CA THR A 127 -16.04 -3.09 2.13
C THR A 127 -16.37 -4.55 2.33
N TRP A 128 -15.76 -5.17 3.33
CA TRP A 128 -16.13 -6.53 3.75
C TRP A 128 -16.15 -6.66 5.27
N ARG A 129 -16.77 -7.73 5.75
CA ARG A 129 -16.67 -8.17 7.15
C ARG A 129 -16.79 -9.69 7.23
N VAL A 130 -16.41 -10.26 8.36
CA VAL A 130 -16.69 -11.67 8.67
C VAL A 130 -17.97 -11.76 9.50
N GLU A 131 -18.90 -12.59 9.06
CA GLU A 131 -20.14 -12.90 9.79
C GLU A 131 -20.46 -14.38 9.64
N GLY A 132 -20.70 -15.08 10.74
CA GLY A 132 -21.06 -16.51 10.72
C GLY A 132 -20.04 -17.40 9.99
N GLY A 133 -18.75 -17.07 10.05
CA GLY A 133 -17.69 -17.80 9.34
C GLY A 133 -17.64 -17.55 7.83
N ARG A 134 -18.35 -16.54 7.33
CA ARG A 134 -18.39 -16.14 5.92
C ARG A 134 -17.89 -14.71 5.75
N VAL A 135 -17.35 -14.42 4.57
CA VAL A 135 -16.96 -13.07 4.18
C VAL A 135 -18.15 -12.41 3.47
N GLU A 136 -18.73 -11.42 4.13
CA GLU A 136 -19.84 -10.63 3.62
C GLU A 136 -19.29 -9.40 2.88
N LEU A 137 -19.67 -9.24 1.61
CA LEU A 137 -19.22 -8.16 0.73
C LEU A 137 -20.25 -7.04 0.67
N LYS A 138 -19.77 -5.80 0.71
CA LYS A 138 -20.56 -4.60 0.43
C LYS A 138 -19.86 -3.79 -0.67
N PRO A 139 -20.07 -4.15 -1.94
CA PRO A 139 -19.53 -3.39 -3.07
C PRO A 139 -20.11 -1.97 -3.12
N PHE A 140 -19.30 -1.00 -3.55
CA PHE A 140 -19.74 0.38 -3.78
C PHE A 140 -20.45 0.55 -5.12
N GLU A 141 -20.07 -0.27 -6.11
CA GLU A 141 -20.67 -0.37 -7.44
C GLU A 141 -20.79 -1.85 -7.84
N PRO A 142 -21.65 -2.21 -8.80
CA PRO A 142 -21.75 -3.60 -9.26
C PRO A 142 -20.38 -4.17 -9.67
N ILE A 143 -20.02 -5.33 -9.11
CA ILE A 143 -18.76 -6.01 -9.44
C ILE A 143 -18.81 -6.44 -10.92
N PRO A 144 -17.79 -6.11 -11.75
CA PRO A 144 -17.72 -6.56 -13.12
C PRO A 144 -17.83 -8.08 -13.24
N LYS A 145 -18.59 -8.58 -14.22
CA LYS A 145 -18.81 -10.03 -14.40
C LYS A 145 -17.50 -10.80 -14.57
N SER A 146 -16.50 -10.20 -15.22
CA SER A 146 -15.17 -10.78 -15.42
C SER A 146 -14.41 -11.00 -14.11
N MET A 147 -14.66 -10.18 -13.08
CA MET A 147 -13.94 -10.22 -11.80
C MET A 147 -14.67 -11.06 -10.74
N ARG A 148 -15.93 -11.45 -11.00
CA ARG A 148 -16.77 -12.11 -9.99
C ARG A 148 -16.15 -13.40 -9.47
N GLY A 149 -15.60 -14.22 -10.36
CA GLY A 149 -14.94 -15.48 -9.98
C GLY A 149 -13.75 -15.24 -9.04
N GLU A 150 -12.87 -14.31 -9.39
CA GLU A 150 -11.68 -14.00 -8.57
C GLU A 150 -12.04 -13.43 -7.20
N VAL A 151 -13.08 -12.58 -7.13
CA VAL A 151 -13.61 -12.07 -5.85
C VAL A 151 -14.12 -13.20 -4.98
N ASP A 152 -14.93 -14.10 -5.54
CA ASP A 152 -15.52 -15.21 -4.78
C ASP A 152 -14.43 -16.19 -4.31
N GLU A 153 -13.41 -16.46 -5.12
CA GLU A 153 -12.26 -17.30 -4.76
C GLU A 153 -11.40 -16.70 -3.64
N GLU A 154 -11.08 -15.41 -3.72
CA GLU A 154 -10.31 -14.72 -2.67
C GLU A 154 -11.11 -14.63 -1.36
N ALA A 155 -12.41 -14.36 -1.43
CA ALA A 155 -13.29 -14.37 -0.27
C ALA A 155 -13.34 -15.75 0.42
N GLN A 156 -13.32 -16.84 -0.35
CA GLN A 156 -13.25 -18.21 0.18
C GLN A 156 -11.93 -18.50 0.87
N ARG A 157 -10.80 -18.07 0.29
CA ARG A 157 -9.47 -18.18 0.93
C ARG A 157 -9.43 -17.43 2.26
N LEU A 158 -9.96 -16.20 2.27
CA LEU A 158 -10.05 -15.41 3.49
C LEU A 158 -10.98 -16.06 4.53
N ALA A 159 -12.13 -16.57 4.12
CA ALA A 159 -13.03 -17.31 5.03
C ALA A 159 -12.38 -18.57 5.60
N ALA A 160 -11.49 -19.24 4.85
CA ALA A 160 -10.70 -20.36 5.37
C ALA A 160 -9.68 -19.93 6.43
N PHE A 161 -9.14 -18.72 6.36
CA PHE A 161 -8.20 -18.18 7.35
C PHE A 161 -8.87 -17.86 8.69
N PHE A 162 -10.15 -17.50 8.69
CA PHE A 162 -10.94 -17.21 9.90
C PHE A 162 -11.60 -18.44 10.55
N ARG A 163 -11.37 -19.64 10.00
CA ARG A 163 -11.91 -20.90 10.53
C ARG A 163 -10.98 -21.54 11.55
#